data_AF-T1CD07-F1
#
_entry.id   AF-T1CD07-F1
#
_cell.length_a   1.000
_cell.length_b   1.000
_cell.length_c   1.000
_cell.angle_alpha   90.00
_cell.angle_beta   90.00
_cell.angle_gamma   90.00
#
_symmetry.space_group_name_H-M   'P 1'
#
loop_
_entity.id
_entity.type
_entity.pdbx_description
1 polymer ?
#
loop_
_entity_poly.entity_id
_entity_poly.type
_entity_poly.pdbx_seq_one_letter_code
_entity_poly.pdbx_strand_id
1 'polypeptide(L)'
;GHGIAWAAARWAVDQAVCLGATVIYVEDLATLEPALGRQVNARISASVRGQFQDALRHLGAKAGCAVVTVPARGTSAICPQCLRRLRHYTSPERLRSGYPWAHCSHCGLSADRDHAAAQRICSRGLSSQPAVHQDPRTRHLAIRQAQDSQVARCLRRQPRLGPTTRPHTHPVPWRRRVLSPPAAAAVNGQRPEGGVPQVGVTSAPGQDTRAQPYPTPLRHRPRWVS
;
A
#
# COMPACT_ATOMS: atom_id res chain seq x y z
N GLY A 1 -20.80 2.56 -1.05
CA GLY A 1 -19.96 2.72 0.15
C GLY A 1 -19.40 1.38 0.61
N HIS A 2 -20.27 0.43 0.93
CA HIS A 2 -19.89 -0.84 1.56
C HIS A 2 -18.84 -1.66 0.77
N GLY A 3 -19.06 -1.91 -0.52
CA GLY A 3 -18.14 -2.72 -1.34
C GLY A 3 -16.71 -2.15 -1.42
N ILE A 4 -16.56 -0.83 -1.60
CA ILE A 4 -15.24 -0.20 -1.69
C ILE A 4 -14.50 -0.21 -0.35
N ALA A 5 -15.22 -0.02 0.76
CA ALA A 5 -14.64 -0.08 2.10
C ALA A 5 -14.07 -1.47 2.41
N TRP A 6 -14.83 -2.52 2.07
CA TRP A 6 -14.38 -3.91 2.26
C TRP A 6 -13.23 -4.30 1.34
N ALA A 7 -13.27 -3.88 0.07
CA ALA A 7 -12.17 -4.11 -0.86
C ALA A 7 -10.87 -3.43 -0.39
N ALA A 8 -10.96 -2.18 0.07
CA ALA A 8 -9.82 -1.45 0.62
C ALA A 8 -9.28 -2.11 1.90
N ALA A 9 -10.18 -2.53 2.81
CA ALA A 9 -9.79 -3.23 4.03
C ALA A 9 -9.10 -4.56 3.73
N ARG A 10 -9.63 -5.31 2.76
CA ARG A 10 -9.02 -6.58 2.30
C ARG A 10 -7.62 -6.34 1.76
N TRP A 11 -7.46 -5.38 0.85
CA TRP A 11 -6.14 -5.02 0.32
C TRP A 11 -5.17 -4.66 1.45
N ALA A 12 -5.59 -3.84 2.43
CA ALA A 12 -4.73 -3.46 3.55
C ALA A 12 -4.29 -4.66 4.41
N VAL A 13 -5.19 -5.61 4.68
CA VAL A 13 -4.85 -6.84 5.41
C VAL A 13 -3.92 -7.74 4.60
N ASP A 14 -4.16 -7.92 3.31
CA ASP A 14 -3.28 -8.71 2.45
C ASP A 14 -1.86 -8.13 2.42
N GLN A 15 -1.73 -6.80 2.35
CA GLN A 15 -0.43 -6.13 2.45
C GLN A 15 0.25 -6.39 3.81
N ALA A 16 -0.51 -6.33 4.91
CA ALA A 16 0.03 -6.62 6.24
C ALA A 16 0.55 -8.06 6.34
N VAL A 17 -0.22 -9.04 5.84
CA VAL A 17 0.15 -10.45 5.81
C VAL A 17 1.40 -10.66 4.95
N CYS A 18 1.46 -10.08 3.75
CA CYS A 18 2.63 -10.16 2.87
C CYS A 18 3.91 -9.57 3.51
N LEU A 19 3.75 -8.57 4.39
CA LEU A 19 4.86 -7.97 5.13
C LEU A 19 5.20 -8.72 6.44
N GLY A 20 4.46 -9.78 6.78
CA GLY A 20 4.61 -10.50 8.05
C GLY A 20 4.22 -9.66 9.27
N ALA A 21 3.40 -8.63 9.08
CA ALA A 21 2.95 -7.78 10.17
C ALA A 21 1.87 -8.50 10.99
N THR A 22 1.98 -8.42 12.32
CA THR A 22 0.98 -8.96 13.27
C THR A 22 0.03 -7.89 13.80
N VAL A 23 0.29 -6.62 13.48
CA VAL A 23 -0.49 -5.48 13.95
C VAL A 23 -0.63 -4.43 12.85
N ILE A 24 -1.81 -3.82 12.76
CA ILE A 24 -2.14 -2.68 11.90
C ILE A 24 -2.58 -1.54 12.81
N TYR A 25 -1.89 -0.41 12.74
CA TYR A 25 -2.27 0.80 13.47
C TYR A 25 -3.09 1.72 12.58
N VAL A 26 -4.23 2.19 13.08
CA VAL A 26 -5.13 3.10 12.38
C VAL A 26 -5.47 4.29 13.27
N GLU A 27 -5.63 5.48 12.69
CA GLU A 27 -5.99 6.65 13.49
C GLU A 27 -7.47 6.66 13.93
N ASP A 28 -7.72 7.22 15.11
CA ASP A 28 -9.05 7.44 15.66
C ASP A 28 -9.74 8.63 15.00
N LEU A 29 -10.40 8.36 13.88
CA LEU A 29 -11.15 9.35 13.12
C LEU A 29 -12.49 9.72 13.77
N ALA A 30 -12.93 9.01 14.82
CA ALA A 30 -14.16 9.36 15.56
C ALA A 30 -13.98 10.66 16.35
N THR A 31 -12.73 11.04 16.65
CA THR A 31 -12.40 12.26 17.42
C THR A 31 -12.24 13.51 16.56
N LEU A 32 -12.39 13.41 15.23
CA LEU A 32 -12.25 14.54 14.33
C LEU A 32 -13.63 15.11 13.95
N GLU A 33 -13.94 16.28 14.51
CA GLU A 33 -15.14 17.04 14.17
C GLU A 33 -15.18 17.35 12.65
N PRO A 34 -16.31 17.12 11.96
CA PRO A 34 -16.45 17.51 10.58
C PRO A 34 -16.40 19.04 10.45
N ALA A 35 -15.55 19.54 9.55
CA ALA A 35 -15.44 20.99 9.30
C ALA A 35 -16.81 21.58 8.91
N LEU A 36 -17.22 22.61 9.66
CA LEU A 36 -18.47 23.35 9.47
C LEU A 36 -18.56 23.86 8.01
N GLY A 37 -19.56 23.39 7.26
CA GLY A 37 -19.85 23.86 5.89
C GLY A 37 -19.96 22.78 4.81
N ARG A 38 -19.48 21.54 5.04
CA ARG A 38 -19.63 20.39 4.11
C ARG A 38 -20.22 19.16 4.80
N GLN A 39 -21.29 19.37 5.56
CA GLN A 39 -21.81 18.37 6.49
C GLN A 39 -22.20 17.05 5.81
N VAL A 40 -22.78 17.07 4.60
CA VAL A 40 -23.21 15.84 3.90
C VAL A 40 -22.01 15.02 3.41
N ASN A 41 -21.07 15.62 2.68
CA ASN A 41 -19.87 14.91 2.22
C ASN A 41 -18.99 14.44 3.40
N ALA A 42 -18.90 15.25 4.46
CA ALA A 42 -18.19 14.86 5.67
C ALA A 42 -18.86 13.65 6.36
N ARG A 43 -20.19 13.59 6.42
CA ARG A 43 -20.95 12.44 6.94
C ARG A 43 -20.78 11.20 6.06
N ILE A 44 -20.85 11.33 4.74
CA ILE A 44 -20.62 10.21 3.82
C ILE A 44 -19.20 9.67 4.00
N SER A 45 -18.20 10.55 4.01
CA SER A 45 -16.80 10.16 4.25
C SER A 45 -16.60 9.55 5.64
N ALA A 46 -17.27 10.05 6.67
CA ALA A 46 -17.24 9.44 8.01
C ALA A 46 -17.85 8.04 8.01
N SER A 47 -18.98 7.85 7.32
CA SER A 47 -19.63 6.53 7.20
C SER A 47 -18.75 5.51 6.48
N VAL A 48 -18.14 5.88 5.34
CA VAL A 48 -17.22 5.00 4.60
C VAL A 48 -15.98 4.67 5.45
N ARG A 49 -15.44 5.64 6.19
CA ARG A 49 -14.32 5.40 7.12
C ARG A 49 -14.68 4.45 8.24
N GLY A 50 -15.88 4.58 8.83
CA GLY A 50 -16.38 3.63 9.82
C GLY A 50 -16.49 2.21 9.25
N GLN A 51 -17.12 2.06 8.09
CA GLN A 51 -17.24 0.76 7.40
C GLN A 51 -15.88 0.15 7.07
N PHE A 52 -14.91 0.97 6.66
CA PHE A 52 -13.54 0.51 6.40
C PHE A 52 -12.87 -0.01 7.68
N GLN A 53 -12.95 0.72 8.79
CA GLN A 53 -12.36 0.30 10.06
C GLN A 53 -13.00 -0.99 10.59
N ASP A 54 -14.32 -1.14 10.48
CA ASP A 54 -15.02 -2.34 10.90
C ASP A 54 -14.64 -3.56 10.05
N ALA A 55 -14.59 -3.39 8.72
CA ALA A 55 -14.11 -4.41 7.81
C ALA A 55 -12.65 -4.78 8.09
N LEU A 56 -11.79 -3.79 8.37
CA LEU A 56 -10.38 -4.00 8.69
C LEU A 56 -10.21 -4.82 9.97
N ARG A 57 -10.97 -4.52 11.03
CA ARG A 57 -10.96 -5.30 12.28
C ARG A 57 -11.40 -6.73 12.05
N HIS A 58 -12.49 -6.94 11.32
CA HIS A 58 -13.02 -8.27 11.01
C HIS A 58 -12.04 -9.11 10.21
N LEU A 59 -11.51 -8.56 9.11
CA LEU A 59 -10.57 -9.26 8.25
C LEU A 59 -9.21 -9.47 8.93
N GLY A 60 -8.73 -8.47 9.68
CA GLY A 60 -7.51 -8.57 10.48
C GLY A 60 -7.60 -9.71 11.51
N ALA A 61 -8.71 -9.79 12.25
CA ALA A 61 -8.93 -10.87 13.22
C ALA A 61 -8.90 -12.27 12.56
N LYS A 62 -9.48 -12.41 11.37
CA LYS A 62 -9.42 -13.67 10.60
C LYS A 62 -8.01 -14.01 10.12
N ALA A 63 -7.19 -13.01 9.81
CA ALA A 63 -5.82 -13.16 9.34
C ALA A 63 -4.78 -13.23 10.48
N GLY A 64 -5.19 -13.17 11.75
CA GLY A 64 -4.26 -13.11 12.88
C GLY A 64 -3.53 -11.77 13.02
N CYS A 65 -4.05 -10.71 12.41
CA CYS A 65 -3.52 -9.35 12.49
C CYS A 65 -4.38 -8.50 13.43
N ALA A 66 -3.79 -8.03 14.53
CA ALA A 66 -4.45 -7.12 15.46
C ALA A 66 -4.65 -5.74 14.81
N VAL A 67 -5.85 -5.15 14.92
CA VAL A 67 -6.09 -3.77 14.48
C VAL A 67 -6.20 -2.89 15.70
N VAL A 68 -5.31 -1.90 15.82
CA VAL A 68 -5.19 -1.02 16.99
C VAL A 68 -5.45 0.42 16.59
N THR A 69 -6.41 1.05 17.24
CA THR A 69 -6.70 2.47 17.05
C THR A 69 -5.71 3.34 17.82
N VAL A 70 -5.15 4.39 17.20
CA VAL A 70 -4.25 5.38 17.82
C VAL A 70 -4.82 6.79 17.75
N PRO A 71 -4.51 7.71 18.68
CA PRO A 71 -5.02 9.08 18.64
C PRO A 71 -4.60 9.82 17.37
N ALA A 72 -5.59 10.40 16.65
CA ALA A 72 -5.38 11.08 15.37
C ALA A 72 -4.76 12.48 15.49
N ARG A 73 -4.82 13.12 16.66
CA ARG A 73 -4.40 14.51 16.83
C ARG A 73 -2.92 14.69 16.47
N GLY A 74 -2.66 15.54 15.49
CA GLY A 74 -1.31 15.91 15.07
C GLY A 74 -0.60 14.90 14.16
N THR A 75 -1.23 13.80 13.75
CA THR A 75 -0.63 12.77 12.87
C THR A 75 -0.10 13.38 11.57
N SER A 76 -0.82 14.34 11.00
CA SER A 76 -0.42 15.03 9.77
C SER A 76 0.33 16.35 9.95
N ALA A 77 0.34 16.89 11.18
CA ALA A 77 0.90 18.22 11.45
C ALA A 77 2.33 18.13 12.01
N ILE A 78 2.74 16.96 12.49
CA ILE A 78 4.01 16.73 13.16
C ILE A 78 4.88 15.80 12.31
N CYS A 79 6.13 16.18 12.13
CA CYS A 79 7.09 15.45 11.31
C CYS A 79 7.39 14.09 11.95
N PRO A 80 7.22 12.96 11.23
CA PRO A 80 7.54 11.63 11.76
C PRO A 80 9.02 11.47 12.11
N GLN A 81 9.93 12.19 11.45
CA GLN A 81 11.38 12.05 11.67
C GLN A 81 11.91 12.84 12.87
N CYS A 82 11.53 14.12 13.02
CA CYS A 82 12.12 15.00 14.04
C CYS A 82 11.12 15.62 15.01
N LEU A 83 9.83 15.28 14.89
CA LEU A 83 8.73 15.75 15.73
C LEU A 83 8.45 17.27 15.70
N ARG A 84 9.08 18.01 14.77
CA ARG A 84 8.74 19.42 14.53
C ARG A 84 7.53 19.56 13.64
N ARG A 85 6.86 20.73 13.70
CA ARG A 85 5.68 21.02 12.90
C ARG A 85 6.00 21.02 11.40
N LEU A 86 5.13 20.39 10.63
CA LEU A 86 5.19 20.33 9.17
C LEU A 86 4.57 21.58 8.55
N ARG A 87 5.06 21.94 7.37
CA ARG A 87 4.37 22.81 6.42
C ARG A 87 3.76 21.95 5.33
N HIS A 88 2.61 22.38 4.81
CA HIS A 88 1.95 21.66 3.72
C HIS A 88 1.96 22.50 2.45
N TYR A 89 2.20 21.81 1.33
CA TYR A 89 2.31 22.39 0.00
C TYR A 89 1.49 21.62 -1.02
N THR A 90 1.27 22.23 -2.18
CA THR A 90 0.57 21.58 -3.31
C THR A 90 1.38 20.46 -3.95
N SER A 91 2.72 20.56 -3.94
CA SER A 91 3.66 19.60 -4.54
C SER A 91 5.08 19.88 -4.03
N PRO A 92 6.03 18.96 -4.19
CA PRO A 92 7.44 19.22 -3.86
C PRO A 92 8.06 20.31 -4.73
N GLU A 93 7.66 20.41 -6.00
CA GLU A 93 8.21 21.37 -6.96
C GLU A 93 7.58 22.76 -6.84
N ARG A 94 6.32 22.83 -6.39
CA ARG A 94 5.58 24.09 -6.18
C ARG A 94 5.24 24.25 -4.71
N LEU A 95 6.09 25.00 -4.00
CA LEU A 95 5.94 25.37 -2.59
C LEU A 95 4.83 26.43 -2.35
N ARG A 96 3.70 26.30 -3.04
CA ARG A 96 2.46 27.02 -2.71
C ARG A 96 1.75 26.29 -1.59
N SER A 97 1.23 27.03 -0.61
CA SER A 97 0.42 26.46 0.46
C SER A 97 -0.66 25.54 -0.13
N GLY A 98 -0.71 24.31 0.36
CA GLY A 98 -1.58 23.25 -0.15
C GLY A 98 -1.60 22.10 0.82
N TYR A 99 -2.48 21.13 0.60
CA TYR A 99 -2.66 20.00 1.52
C TYR A 99 -1.84 18.73 1.22
N PRO A 100 -1.64 18.29 -0.03
CA PRO A 100 -1.21 16.92 -0.30
C PRO A 100 0.26 16.64 0.02
N TRP A 101 1.11 17.66 0.08
CA TRP A 101 2.55 17.48 0.28
C TRP A 101 2.99 17.96 1.66
N ALA A 102 3.75 17.16 2.40
CA ALA A 102 4.31 17.51 3.69
C ALA A 102 5.81 17.81 3.58
N HIS A 103 6.23 18.93 4.17
CA HIS A 103 7.61 19.36 4.22
C HIS A 103 8.04 19.78 5.62
N CYS A 104 9.22 19.35 6.05
CA CYS A 104 9.84 19.76 7.32
C CYS A 104 11.06 20.63 7.07
N SER A 105 11.00 21.90 7.46
CA SER A 105 12.14 22.82 7.34
C SER A 105 13.30 22.52 8.27
N HIS A 106 13.14 21.58 9.22
CA HIS A 106 14.20 21.24 10.18
C HIS A 106 15.04 20.05 9.77
N CYS A 107 14.41 18.96 9.33
CA CYS A 107 15.12 17.73 8.95
C CYS A 107 15.09 17.44 7.45
N GLY A 108 14.44 18.30 6.65
CA GLY A 108 14.38 18.16 5.20
C GLY A 108 13.40 17.09 4.71
N LEU A 109 12.53 16.53 5.57
CA LEU A 109 11.46 15.63 5.12
C LEU A 109 10.67 16.32 4.00
N SER A 110 10.49 15.62 2.88
CA SER A 110 9.64 16.01 1.76
C SER A 110 8.94 14.74 1.28
N ALA A 111 7.64 14.64 1.48
CA ALA A 111 6.87 13.43 1.15
C ALA A 111 5.38 13.75 0.97
N ASP A 112 4.65 12.80 0.39
CA ASP A 112 3.20 12.78 0.46
C ASP A 112 2.72 12.90 1.92
N ARG A 113 1.71 13.74 2.16
CA ARG A 113 1.21 14.04 3.51
C ARG A 113 0.65 12.80 4.19
N ASP A 114 -0.10 11.98 3.46
CA ASP A 114 -0.74 10.80 4.03
C ASP A 114 0.29 9.71 4.30
N HIS A 115 1.33 9.60 3.47
CA HIS A 115 2.49 8.77 3.76
C HIS A 115 3.24 9.22 5.04
N ALA A 116 3.48 10.53 5.20
CA ALA A 116 4.09 11.07 6.41
C ALA A 116 3.22 10.85 7.65
N ALA A 117 1.90 10.99 7.52
CA ALA A 117 0.95 10.70 8.58
C ALA A 117 0.92 9.21 8.93
N ALA A 118 0.98 8.31 7.95
CA ALA A 118 1.05 6.86 8.17
C ALA A 118 2.33 6.46 8.92
N GLN A 119 3.47 7.06 8.59
CA GLN A 119 4.71 6.90 9.35
C GLN A 119 4.53 7.31 10.81
N ARG A 120 3.83 8.43 11.05
CA ARG A 120 3.56 8.94 12.40
C ARG A 120 2.62 8.04 13.20
N ILE A 121 1.55 7.55 12.57
CA ILE A 121 0.59 6.60 13.15
C ILE A 121 1.31 5.32 13.57
N CYS A 122 2.16 4.78 12.69
CA CYS A 122 2.96 3.59 12.98
C CYS A 122 3.92 3.82 14.14
N SER A 123 4.62 4.96 14.17
CA SER A 123 5.58 5.28 15.25
C SER A 123 4.91 5.35 16.62
N ARG A 124 3.74 6.00 16.69
CA ARG A 124 2.91 6.06 17.91
C ARG A 124 2.47 4.69 18.37
N GLY A 125 1.98 3.89 17.42
CA GLY A 125 1.54 2.52 17.65
C GLY A 125 2.65 1.66 18.25
N LEU A 126 3.82 1.67 17.61
CA LEU A 126 5.00 0.91 18.04
C LEU A 126 5.50 1.36 19.42
N SER A 127 5.66 2.66 19.65
CA SER A 127 6.18 3.17 20.93
C SER A 127 5.18 3.07 22.09
N SER A 128 3.91 2.86 21.79
CA SER A 128 2.86 2.73 22.81
C SER A 128 2.28 1.32 22.88
N GLN A 129 3.00 0.31 22.34
CA GLN A 129 2.58 -1.10 22.39
C GLN A 129 2.22 -1.59 23.80
N PRO A 130 3.00 -1.30 24.86
CA PRO A 130 2.65 -1.72 26.21
C PRO A 130 1.38 -1.06 26.76
N ALA A 131 0.94 0.06 26.17
CA ALA A 131 -0.24 0.82 26.59
C ALA A 131 -1.50 0.47 25.78
N VAL A 132 -1.44 -0.56 24.92
CA VAL A 132 -2.62 -1.05 24.20
C VAL A 132 -3.60 -1.65 25.21
N HIS A 133 -4.85 -1.22 25.14
CA HIS A 133 -5.94 -1.75 25.95
C HIS A 133 -7.09 -2.18 25.07
N GLN A 134 -7.91 -3.11 25.57
CA GLN A 134 -9.16 -3.48 24.95
C GLN A 134 -10.29 -2.60 25.50
N ASP A 135 -11.04 -1.95 24.63
CA ASP A 135 -12.24 -1.22 25.02
C ASP A 135 -13.29 -2.23 25.56
N PRO A 136 -13.83 -2.03 26.77
CA PRO A 136 -14.74 -3.01 27.38
C PRO A 136 -16.10 -3.11 26.67
N ARG A 137 -16.54 -2.05 25.96
CA ARG A 137 -17.83 -2.00 25.27
C ARG A 137 -17.72 -2.58 23.86
N THR A 138 -16.71 -2.16 23.12
CA THR A 138 -16.56 -2.54 21.70
C THR A 138 -15.64 -3.74 21.50
N ARG A 139 -14.84 -4.11 22.50
CA ARG A 139 -13.77 -5.12 22.43
C ARG A 139 -12.67 -4.77 21.42
N HIS A 140 -12.65 -3.55 20.89
CA HIS A 140 -11.61 -3.06 19.99
C HIS A 140 -10.32 -2.73 20.75
N LEU A 141 -9.17 -2.91 20.10
CA LEU A 141 -7.88 -2.54 20.67
C LEU A 141 -7.59 -1.07 20.38
N ALA A 142 -7.11 -0.35 21.39
CA ALA A 142 -6.83 1.08 21.27
C ALA A 142 -5.67 1.54 22.16
N ILE A 143 -5.08 2.68 21.78
CA ILE A 143 -4.14 3.47 22.58
C ILE A 143 -4.83 4.80 22.89
N ARG A 144 -4.97 5.15 24.18
CA ARG A 144 -5.59 6.43 24.59
C ARG A 144 -4.61 7.59 24.57
N GLN A 145 -3.40 7.34 25.05
CA GLN A 145 -2.32 8.31 25.15
C GLN A 145 -1.15 7.76 24.35
N ALA A 146 -0.89 8.35 23.19
CA ALA A 146 0.24 7.95 22.37
C ALA A 146 1.50 8.67 22.82
N GLN A 147 2.57 7.89 22.95
CA GLN A 147 3.92 8.42 23.07
C GLN A 147 4.44 8.81 21.69
N ASP A 148 4.95 10.02 21.63
CA ASP A 148 5.44 10.63 20.41
C ASP A 148 6.93 10.31 20.25
N SER A 149 7.26 9.35 19.37
CA SER A 149 8.64 8.94 19.08
C SER A 149 9.07 9.30 17.66
N GLN A 150 10.37 9.54 17.46
CA GLN A 150 10.95 9.72 16.14
C GLN A 150 10.98 8.40 15.37
N VAL A 151 10.62 8.45 14.08
CA VAL A 151 10.76 7.32 13.17
C VAL A 151 12.19 7.26 12.68
N ALA A 152 12.98 6.34 13.23
CA ALA A 152 14.22 5.93 12.59
C ALA A 152 13.85 5.22 11.27
N ARG A 153 14.21 5.81 10.13
CA ARG A 153 14.15 5.08 8.86
C ARG A 153 15.23 4.01 8.92
N CYS A 154 14.85 2.78 9.20
CA CYS A 154 15.65 1.64 8.79
C CYS A 154 15.66 1.64 7.26
N LEU A 155 16.68 2.28 6.67
CA LEU A 155 17.10 1.92 5.33
C LEU A 155 17.40 0.44 5.44
N ARG A 156 16.54 -0.43 4.90
CA ARG A 156 16.95 -1.81 4.64
C ARG A 156 18.27 -1.63 3.90
N ARG A 157 19.39 -2.04 4.51
CA ARG A 157 20.62 -2.19 3.74
C ARG A 157 20.19 -3.07 2.58
N GLN A 158 20.18 -2.52 1.38
CA GLN A 158 20.08 -3.38 0.22
C GLN A 158 21.14 -4.44 0.45
N PRO A 159 20.79 -5.74 0.34
CA PRO A 159 21.82 -6.77 0.28
C PRO A 159 22.82 -6.24 -0.73
N ARG A 160 24.06 -5.98 -0.31
CA ARG A 160 25.10 -5.66 -1.27
C ARG A 160 25.15 -6.92 -2.12
N LEU A 161 24.55 -6.88 -3.30
CA LEU A 161 24.87 -7.83 -4.34
C LEU A 161 26.39 -7.75 -4.38
N GLY A 162 27.06 -8.82 -3.95
CA GLY A 162 28.51 -8.92 -4.08
C GLY A 162 28.88 -8.59 -5.53
N PRO A 163 30.09 -8.09 -5.79
CA PRO A 163 30.50 -7.71 -7.13
C PRO A 163 30.11 -8.82 -8.10
N THR A 164 29.16 -8.53 -8.98
CA THR A 164 28.78 -9.44 -10.05
C THR A 164 30.04 -9.68 -10.84
N THR A 165 30.58 -10.89 -10.75
CA THR A 165 31.62 -11.36 -11.65
C THR A 165 31.10 -11.12 -13.06
N ARG A 166 31.74 -10.19 -13.77
CA ARG A 166 31.41 -9.89 -15.17
C ARG A 166 31.45 -11.23 -15.92
N PRO A 167 30.39 -11.64 -16.62
CA PRO A 167 30.50 -12.80 -17.50
C PRO A 167 31.60 -12.49 -18.51
N HIS A 168 32.61 -13.37 -18.56
CA HIS A 168 33.65 -13.31 -19.57
C HIS A 168 32.96 -13.32 -20.94
N THR A 169 33.09 -12.22 -21.67
CA THR A 169 32.66 -12.14 -23.06
C THR A 169 33.57 -13.04 -23.87
N HIS A 170 33.14 -14.28 -24.11
CA HIS A 170 33.72 -15.09 -25.17
C HIS A 170 33.34 -14.43 -26.50
N PRO A 171 34.32 -14.02 -27.35
CA PRO A 171 34.01 -13.47 -28.65
C PRO A 171 33.35 -14.56 -29.51
N VAL A 172 32.10 -14.31 -29.88
CA VAL A 172 31.34 -15.15 -30.80
C VAL A 172 32.05 -15.13 -32.16
N PRO A 173 32.38 -16.28 -32.79
CA PRO A 173 33.05 -16.29 -34.08
C PRO A 173 32.16 -15.65 -35.15
N TRP A 174 32.76 -14.73 -35.91
CA TRP A 174 32.11 -13.96 -36.97
C TRP A 174 31.41 -14.88 -37.97
N ARG A 175 30.09 -14.70 -38.13
CA ARG A 175 29.37 -15.31 -39.26
C ARG A 175 29.91 -14.73 -40.56
N ARG A 176 30.24 -15.64 -41.48
CA ARG A 176 30.70 -15.40 -42.84
C ARG A 176 29.71 -14.47 -43.56
N ARG A 177 30.22 -13.35 -44.08
CA ARG A 177 29.48 -12.34 -44.85
C ARG A 177 28.96 -12.98 -46.13
N VAL A 178 27.65 -13.16 -46.25
CA VAL A 178 27.00 -13.54 -47.52
C VAL A 178 26.90 -12.28 -48.36
N LEU A 179 27.46 -12.32 -49.57
CA LEU A 179 27.39 -11.24 -50.56
C LEU A 179 25.94 -11.06 -51.00
N SER A 180 25.42 -9.82 -50.91
CA SER A 180 24.12 -9.46 -51.44
C SER A 180 24.11 -9.57 -52.98
N PRO A 181 23.06 -10.16 -53.60
CA PRO A 181 22.87 -10.08 -55.04
C PRO A 181 22.56 -8.62 -55.47
N PRO A 182 22.93 -8.21 -56.70
CA PRO A 182 22.71 -6.86 -57.19
C PRO A 182 21.23 -6.56 -57.45
N ALA A 183 20.88 -5.28 -57.25
CA ALA A 183 19.54 -4.74 -57.40
C ALA A 183 19.04 -4.80 -58.85
N ALA A 184 17.82 -5.31 -59.05
CA ALA A 184 17.06 -5.16 -60.29
C ALA A 184 15.92 -4.16 -60.12
N ALA A 185 15.68 -3.44 -61.21
CA ALA A 185 14.96 -2.17 -61.35
C ALA A 185 13.53 -2.08 -60.79
N ALA A 186 13.18 -0.85 -60.42
CA ALA A 186 11.86 -0.39 -60.03
C ALA A 186 10.81 -0.56 -61.15
N VAL A 187 9.61 -1.02 -60.78
CA VAL A 187 8.36 -0.73 -61.49
C VAL A 187 7.29 -0.34 -60.47
N ASN A 188 6.67 0.81 -60.76
CA ASN A 188 5.55 1.43 -60.06
C ASN A 188 4.33 0.51 -59.91
N GLY A 189 3.57 0.73 -58.84
CA GLY A 189 2.10 0.74 -58.94
C GLY A 189 1.32 -0.28 -58.11
N GLN A 190 0.62 0.28 -57.12
CA GLN A 190 -0.68 -0.13 -56.59
C GLN A 190 -0.76 -1.00 -55.32
N ARG A 191 -1.63 -0.50 -54.43
CA ARG A 191 -2.04 -0.99 -53.11
C ARG A 191 -3.18 -1.99 -53.29
N PRO A 192 -3.11 -3.21 -52.72
CA PRO A 192 -4.29 -4.06 -52.63
C PRO A 192 -5.08 -3.75 -51.35
N GLU A 193 -6.36 -3.47 -51.56
CA GLU A 193 -7.43 -3.37 -50.57
C GLU A 193 -7.88 -4.78 -50.10
N GLY A 194 -8.34 -4.89 -48.84
CA GLY A 194 -9.39 -5.82 -48.43
C GLY A 194 -8.99 -7.25 -48.00
N GLY A 195 -9.31 -7.61 -46.75
CA GLY A 195 -9.38 -9.01 -46.31
C GLY A 195 -9.53 -9.18 -44.79
N VAL A 196 -10.78 -9.30 -44.32
CA VAL A 196 -11.13 -9.61 -42.92
C VAL A 196 -11.00 -11.12 -42.67
N PRO A 197 -10.27 -11.60 -41.64
CA PRO A 197 -10.32 -13.01 -41.27
C PRO A 197 -11.59 -13.32 -40.46
N GLN A 198 -12.42 -14.22 -40.99
CA GLN A 198 -13.62 -14.70 -40.35
C GLN A 198 -13.36 -15.59 -39.13
N VAL A 199 -14.32 -15.51 -38.21
CA VAL A 199 -14.46 -16.26 -36.96
C VAL A 199 -14.74 -17.74 -37.25
N GLY A 200 -13.92 -18.63 -36.69
CA GLY A 200 -14.20 -20.07 -36.61
C GLY A 200 -14.64 -20.45 -35.20
N VAL A 201 -15.94 -20.71 -35.03
CA VAL A 201 -16.53 -21.31 -33.83
C VAL A 201 -16.45 -22.82 -33.94
N THR A 202 -15.87 -23.49 -32.95
CA THR A 202 -16.08 -24.92 -32.70
C THR A 202 -16.33 -25.15 -31.21
N SER A 203 -17.59 -25.40 -30.87
CA SER A 203 -18.06 -26.11 -29.66
C SER A 203 -17.71 -27.61 -29.81
N ALA A 204 -17.53 -28.50 -28.83
CA ALA A 204 -17.90 -28.70 -27.42
C ALA A 204 -17.00 -29.89 -26.88
N PRO A 205 -17.27 -30.64 -25.78
CA PRO A 205 -18.10 -30.45 -24.58
C PRO A 205 -17.29 -30.63 -23.25
N GLY A 206 -17.96 -30.44 -22.11
CA GLY A 206 -17.32 -30.20 -20.81
C GLY A 206 -16.88 -31.38 -19.96
N GLN A 207 -16.26 -31.04 -18.82
CA GLN A 207 -15.99 -31.93 -17.71
C GLN A 207 -16.18 -31.18 -16.38
N ASP A 208 -17.04 -31.79 -15.58
CA ASP A 208 -17.39 -31.53 -14.20
C ASP A 208 -16.22 -31.94 -13.28
N THR A 209 -15.71 -31.01 -12.45
CA THR A 209 -14.84 -31.38 -11.33
C THR A 209 -15.21 -30.62 -10.06
N ARG A 210 -15.80 -31.41 -9.17
CA ARG A 210 -16.00 -31.23 -7.73
C ARG A 210 -14.95 -30.39 -7.01
N ALA A 211 -15.48 -29.70 -5.99
CA ALA A 211 -14.80 -29.01 -4.91
C ALA A 211 -13.65 -29.79 -4.25
N GLN A 212 -12.61 -29.05 -3.87
CA GLN A 212 -11.53 -29.51 -3.01
C GLN A 212 -11.42 -28.56 -1.80
N PRO A 213 -11.52 -29.04 -0.55
CA PRO A 213 -11.43 -28.19 0.64
C PRO A 213 -9.98 -27.85 0.99
N TYR A 214 -9.73 -26.60 1.36
CA TYR A 214 -8.43 -26.13 1.85
C TYR A 214 -8.15 -26.65 3.28
N PRO A 215 -6.89 -26.97 3.62
CA PRO A 215 -6.53 -27.42 4.95
C PRO A 215 -6.55 -26.26 5.97
N THR A 216 -7.13 -26.53 7.13
CA THR A 216 -7.18 -25.64 8.29
C THR A 216 -5.78 -25.48 8.90
N PRO A 217 -5.25 -24.26 9.09
CA PRO A 217 -4.04 -24.09 9.87
C PRO A 217 -4.34 -24.06 11.38
N LEU A 218 -3.51 -24.80 12.13
CA LEU A 218 -3.54 -24.97 13.58
C LEU A 218 -3.44 -23.62 14.31
N ARG A 219 -4.25 -23.45 15.37
CA ARG A 219 -4.20 -22.32 16.30
C ARG A 219 -2.82 -22.23 16.97
N HIS A 220 -2.02 -21.24 16.60
CA HIS A 220 -0.92 -20.76 17.45
C HIS A 220 -1.42 -19.64 18.37
N ARG A 221 -1.33 -19.86 19.69
CA ARG A 221 -1.49 -18.83 20.71
C ARG A 221 -0.14 -18.13 20.93
N PRO A 222 -0.05 -16.79 20.85
CA PRO A 222 1.15 -16.09 21.32
C PRO A 222 1.20 -16.09 22.85
N ARG A 223 2.36 -16.50 23.38
CA ARG A 223 2.73 -16.39 24.79
C ARG A 223 3.23 -14.95 25.02
N TRP A 224 2.51 -14.19 25.83
CA TRP A 224 3.01 -12.92 26.34
C TRP A 224 3.90 -13.22 27.55
N VAL A 225 5.15 -12.76 27.52
CA VAL A 225 6.04 -12.80 28.69
C VAL A 225 5.69 -11.61 29.56
N SER A 226 5.43 -11.89 30.83
CA SER A 226 5.07 -10.94 31.89
C SER A 226 6.12 -9.88 32.15
#